data_AF-A0A0G0QN83-F1
#
_entry.id   AF-A0A0G0QN83-F1
#
_cell.length_a   1.000
_cell.length_b   1.000
_cell.length_c   1.000
_cell.angle_alpha   90.00
_cell.angle_beta   90.00
_cell.angle_gamma   90.00
#
_symmetry.space_group_name_H-M   'P 1'
#
loop_
_entity.id
_entity.type
_entity.pdbx_description
1 polymer ?
#
loop_
_entity_poly.entity_id
_entity_poly.type
_entity_poly.pdbx_seq_one_letter_code
_entity_poly.pdbx_strand_id
1 'polypeptide(L)'
;FNFKHDNILLGALGNALKDRKEINLTFWEFIKFRFDFYYRALTSIIFPQKQNTLNAFLLAAIGIYIANAKRLLKAKFVITFLIFIISPIIGFLFFRANEAKVYDYYLVGYFVPFIILFSAALSQLAKNWLGIALLAVFFLIFFQTNIPMINSYLKKGIAPFTFKDQISSVKWVLDDARDNPFSVDVWVAPIIPHAYDYLFLWLGETKRPIKDADSLYTLYEEPGNLYPERNAWLSQKNKEGIVEEEVQFSGITVQRRTKTR
;
A
#
# COMPACT_ATOMS: atom_id res chain seq x y z
N PHE A 1 -4.66 28.92 -16.36
CA PHE A 1 -5.79 28.33 -15.62
C PHE A 1 -6.07 29.11 -14.33
N ASN A 2 -5.16 29.11 -13.34
CA ASN A 2 -5.33 29.83 -12.06
C ASN A 2 -5.78 31.29 -12.21
N PHE A 3 -5.06 32.10 -12.99
CA PHE A 3 -5.40 33.53 -13.20
C PHE A 3 -6.71 33.77 -13.97
N LYS A 4 -7.16 32.79 -14.76
CA LYS A 4 -8.44 32.88 -15.50
C LYS A 4 -9.65 32.49 -14.64
N HIS A 5 -9.41 31.95 -13.44
CA HIS A 5 -10.44 31.50 -12.51
C HIS A 5 -10.20 32.13 -11.14
N ASP A 6 -9.93 33.44 -11.10
CA ASP A 6 -9.80 34.24 -9.88
C ASP A 6 -8.86 33.63 -8.82
N ASN A 7 -7.74 33.08 -9.28
CA ASN A 7 -6.74 32.46 -8.42
C ASN A 7 -7.27 31.27 -7.60
N ILE A 8 -8.26 30.51 -8.10
CA ILE A 8 -8.88 29.39 -7.38
C ILE A 8 -7.87 28.39 -6.81
N LEU A 9 -6.76 28.10 -7.52
CA LEU A 9 -5.73 27.19 -7.01
C LEU A 9 -4.93 27.82 -5.87
N LEU A 10 -4.58 29.11 -5.97
CA LEU A 10 -3.90 29.83 -4.90
C LEU A 10 -4.83 30.07 -3.70
N GLY A 11 -6.11 30.30 -3.93
CA GLY A 11 -7.14 30.43 -2.89
C GLY A 11 -7.34 29.11 -2.13
N ALA A 12 -7.47 28.00 -2.86
CA ALA A 12 -7.51 26.66 -2.27
C ALA A 12 -6.21 26.34 -1.49
N LEU A 13 -5.04 26.68 -2.04
CA LEU A 13 -3.76 26.51 -1.36
C LEU A 13 -3.67 27.37 -0.08
N GLY A 14 -4.09 28.64 -0.16
CA GLY A 14 -4.12 29.56 0.97
C GLY A 14 -5.08 29.10 2.07
N ASN A 15 -6.26 28.60 1.71
CA ASN A 15 -7.24 28.05 2.65
C ASN A 15 -6.73 26.74 3.28
N ALA A 16 -6.16 25.84 2.48
CA ALA A 16 -5.54 24.61 2.98
C ALA A 16 -4.40 24.89 3.98
N LEU A 17 -3.64 25.98 3.78
CA LEU A 17 -2.59 26.40 4.71
C LEU A 17 -3.13 27.05 5.99
N LYS A 18 -4.28 27.74 5.92
CA LYS A 18 -4.92 28.43 7.06
C LYS A 18 -5.77 27.52 7.96
N ASP A 19 -6.43 26.51 7.41
CA ASP A 19 -7.15 25.52 8.23
C ASP A 19 -6.15 24.63 8.98
N ARG A 20 -5.87 25.01 10.23
CA ARG A 20 -4.93 24.35 11.15
C ARG A 20 -5.62 23.46 12.18
N LYS A 21 -6.90 23.15 12.01
CA LYS A 21 -7.71 22.58 13.09
C LYS A 21 -7.31 21.16 13.54
N GLU A 22 -6.51 20.44 12.76
CA GLU A 22 -6.33 18.99 12.98
C GLU A 22 -4.88 18.55 13.30
N ILE A 23 -3.88 19.42 13.15
CA ILE A 23 -2.48 19.05 13.47
C ILE A 23 -1.83 20.11 14.37
N ASN A 24 -1.66 19.77 15.64
CA ASN A 24 -0.95 20.56 16.65
C ASN A 24 0.59 20.41 16.54
N LEU A 25 1.14 20.37 15.32
CA LEU A 25 2.59 20.30 15.09
C LEU A 25 3.09 21.64 14.55
N THR A 26 4.28 22.04 14.98
CA THR A 26 5.03 23.12 14.34
C THR A 26 5.41 22.71 12.91
N PHE A 27 5.77 23.70 12.08
CA PHE A 27 6.19 23.45 10.70
C PHE A 27 7.32 22.40 10.61
N TRP A 28 8.34 22.53 11.45
CA TRP A 28 9.49 21.62 11.43
C TRP A 28 9.15 20.21 11.94
N GLU A 29 8.29 20.09 12.94
CA GLU A 29 7.80 18.79 13.41
C GLU A 29 6.99 18.09 12.33
N PHE A 30 6.12 18.82 11.62
CA PHE A 30 5.35 18.28 10.51
C PHE A 30 6.26 17.81 9.36
N ILE A 31 7.25 18.61 8.99
CA ILE A 31 8.23 18.23 7.95
C ILE A 31 9.01 16.97 8.39
N LYS A 32 9.49 16.92 9.64
CA LYS A 32 10.18 15.72 10.18
C LYS A 32 9.27 14.50 10.16
N PHE A 33 8.02 14.64 10.60
CA PHE A 33 7.02 13.57 10.58
C PHE A 33 6.79 13.03 9.17
N ARG A 34 6.66 13.92 8.17
CA ARG A 34 6.49 13.53 6.76
C ARG A 34 7.71 12.82 6.20
N PHE A 35 8.92 13.36 6.43
CA PHE A 35 10.15 12.72 5.96
C PHE A 35 10.34 11.35 6.58
N ASP A 36 10.08 11.20 7.88
CA ASP A 36 10.14 9.90 8.55
C ASP A 36 9.12 8.90 7.99
N PHE A 37 7.91 9.37 7.68
CA PHE A 37 6.91 8.55 6.98
C PHE A 37 7.39 8.11 5.59
N TYR A 38 7.86 9.03 4.73
CA TYR A 38 8.35 8.67 3.39
C TYR A 38 9.56 7.76 3.44
N TYR A 39 10.46 8.04 4.39
CA TYR A 39 11.61 7.21 4.65
C TYR A 39 11.15 5.78 4.94
N ARG A 40 10.30 5.58 5.96
CA ARG A 40 9.79 4.25 6.32
C ARG A 40 9.03 3.58 5.18
N ALA A 41 8.16 4.31 4.47
CA ALA A 41 7.36 3.75 3.38
C ALA A 41 8.21 3.27 2.18
N LEU A 42 9.24 4.03 1.78
CA LEU A 42 10.14 3.63 0.69
C LEU A 42 11.12 2.52 1.11
N THR A 43 11.57 2.57 2.37
CA THR A 43 12.59 1.65 2.88
C THR A 43 12.07 0.29 3.31
N SER A 44 10.82 0.21 3.78
CA SER A 44 10.18 -1.04 4.21
C SER A 44 10.08 -2.08 3.11
N ILE A 45 10.08 -1.65 1.84
CA ILE A 45 10.04 -2.52 0.66
C ILE A 45 11.36 -3.28 0.47
N ILE A 46 12.48 -2.70 0.92
CA ILE A 46 13.80 -3.33 0.80
C ILE A 46 14.13 -4.12 2.07
N PHE A 47 13.96 -3.50 3.25
CA PHE A 47 14.14 -4.19 4.54
C PHE A 47 13.01 -3.83 5.51
N PRO A 48 12.02 -4.73 5.69
CA PRO A 48 10.86 -4.46 6.55
C PRO A 48 11.17 -4.44 8.05
N GLN A 49 12.27 -5.06 8.51
CA GLN A 49 12.54 -5.27 9.96
C GLN A 49 13.95 -4.88 10.43
N LYS A 50 14.90 -4.59 9.54
CA LYS A 50 16.32 -4.31 9.89
C LYS A 50 16.76 -2.92 9.46
N GLN A 51 16.12 -1.88 10.02
CA GLN A 51 16.32 -0.50 9.59
C GLN A 51 17.80 -0.06 9.66
N ASN A 52 18.54 -0.40 10.72
CA ASN A 52 19.94 0.01 10.87
C ASN A 52 20.85 -0.53 9.75
N THR A 53 20.66 -1.77 9.33
CA THR A 53 21.44 -2.37 8.23
C THR A 53 21.09 -1.69 6.90
N LEU A 54 19.81 -1.40 6.67
CA LEU A 54 19.39 -0.66 5.49
C LEU A 54 19.97 0.77 5.46
N ASN A 55 19.98 1.47 6.60
CA ASN A 55 20.57 2.80 6.71
C ASN A 55 22.03 2.79 6.21
N ALA A 56 22.81 1.77 6.55
CA ALA A 56 24.19 1.64 6.08
C ALA A 56 24.28 1.53 4.54
N PHE A 57 23.44 0.70 3.92
CA PHE A 57 23.40 0.58 2.46
C PHE A 57 22.85 1.82 1.76
N LEU A 58 21.88 2.50 2.35
CA LEU A 58 21.38 3.78 1.84
C LEU A 58 22.43 4.87 1.92
N LEU A 59 23.15 4.97 3.03
CA LEU A 59 24.27 5.91 3.18
C LEU A 59 25.37 5.61 2.17
N ALA A 60 25.68 4.34 1.93
CA ALA A 60 26.62 3.94 0.88
C ALA A 60 26.13 4.35 -0.52
N ALA A 61 24.84 4.10 -0.83
CA ALA A 61 24.24 4.51 -2.09
C ALA A 61 24.28 6.03 -2.30
N ILE A 62 23.92 6.81 -1.26
CA ILE A 62 24.00 8.27 -1.27
C ILE A 62 25.47 8.73 -1.45
N GLY A 63 26.41 8.12 -0.75
CA GLY A 63 27.85 8.42 -0.88
C GLY A 63 28.35 8.20 -2.31
N ILE A 64 27.94 7.10 -2.96
CA ILE A 64 28.26 6.83 -4.38
C ILE A 64 27.68 7.91 -5.28
N TYR A 65 26.44 8.36 -5.04
CA TYR A 65 25.82 9.43 -5.79
C TYR A 65 26.57 10.76 -5.63
N ILE A 66 26.94 11.12 -4.41
CA ILE A 66 27.71 12.33 -4.11
C ILE A 66 29.08 12.28 -4.80
N ALA A 67 29.80 11.16 -4.69
CA ALA A 67 31.11 10.98 -5.33
C ALA A 67 31.04 11.11 -6.87
N ASN A 68 29.90 10.77 -7.47
CA ASN A 68 29.67 10.83 -8.91
C ASN A 68 28.81 12.03 -9.36
N ALA A 69 28.49 12.97 -8.45
CA ALA A 69 27.49 14.02 -8.70
C ALA A 69 27.82 14.86 -9.94
N LYS A 70 29.08 15.25 -10.13
CA LYS A 70 29.52 16.05 -11.30
C LYS A 70 29.21 15.37 -12.64
N ARG A 71 29.32 14.04 -12.70
CA ARG A 71 29.02 13.26 -13.91
C ARG A 71 27.52 13.08 -14.07
N LEU A 72 26.82 12.75 -12.99
CA LEU A 72 25.39 12.46 -12.99
C LEU A 72 24.55 13.70 -13.29
N LEU A 73 24.92 14.86 -12.75
CA LEU A 73 24.26 16.13 -13.03
C LEU A 73 24.46 16.64 -14.48
N LYS A 74 25.37 16.03 -15.27
CA LYS A 74 25.46 16.30 -16.71
C LYS A 74 24.50 15.44 -17.54
N ALA A 75 24.02 14.33 -16.98
CA ALA A 75 23.11 13.44 -17.67
C ALA A 75 21.67 13.95 -17.52
N LYS A 76 21.11 14.52 -18.60
CA LYS A 76 19.73 15.05 -18.61
C LYS A 76 18.71 14.04 -18.07
N PHE A 77 18.85 12.77 -18.45
CA PHE A 77 18.00 11.70 -17.96
C PHE A 77 17.98 11.60 -16.42
N VAL A 78 19.13 11.69 -15.76
CA VAL A 78 19.21 11.61 -14.29
C VAL A 78 18.51 12.80 -13.64
N ILE A 79 18.69 14.00 -14.19
CA ILE A 79 18.01 15.19 -13.68
C ILE A 79 16.49 15.05 -13.83
N THR A 80 16.00 14.67 -15.01
CA THR A 80 14.57 14.47 -15.27
C THR A 80 14.00 13.40 -14.33
N PHE A 81 14.73 12.31 -14.12
CA PHE A 81 14.32 11.23 -13.22
C PHE A 81 14.27 11.68 -11.75
N LEU A 82 15.24 12.48 -11.29
CA LEU A 82 15.22 13.07 -9.95
C LEU A 82 14.06 14.05 -9.78
N ILE A 83 13.76 14.89 -10.78
CA ILE A 83 12.59 15.78 -10.76
C ILE A 83 11.30 14.97 -10.65
N PHE A 84 11.20 13.87 -11.40
CA PHE A 84 10.04 12.97 -11.36
C PHE A 84 9.84 12.36 -9.97
N ILE A 85 10.90 11.93 -9.28
CA ILE A 85 10.80 11.37 -7.92
C ILE A 85 10.56 12.45 -6.87
N ILE A 86 11.25 13.59 -6.95
CA ILE A 86 11.24 14.62 -5.91
C ILE A 86 9.97 15.47 -5.96
N SER A 87 9.46 15.80 -7.16
CA SER A 87 8.30 16.70 -7.29
C SER A 87 7.07 16.25 -6.50
N PRO A 88 6.72 14.96 -6.46
CA PRO A 88 5.53 14.51 -5.75
C PRO A 88 5.79 14.35 -4.25
N ILE A 89 7.03 14.04 -3.85
CA ILE A 89 7.43 14.11 -2.43
C ILE A 89 7.27 15.54 -1.92
N ILE A 90 7.70 16.55 -2.70
CA ILE A 90 7.46 17.96 -2.36
C ILE A 90 5.96 18.27 -2.28
N GLY A 91 5.17 17.80 -3.25
CA GLY A 91 3.71 17.96 -3.19
C GLY A 91 3.08 17.34 -1.94
N PHE A 92 3.48 16.10 -1.61
CA PHE A 92 2.98 15.39 -0.44
C PHE A 92 3.45 15.99 0.89
N LEU A 93 4.62 16.65 0.93
CA LEU A 93 5.06 17.38 2.12
C LEU A 93 4.04 18.43 2.54
N PHE A 94 3.29 19.02 1.60
CA PHE A 94 2.26 20.02 1.86
C PHE A 94 0.84 19.47 1.73
N PHE A 95 0.68 18.16 1.53
CA PHE A 95 -0.64 17.53 1.44
C PHE A 95 -1.36 17.59 2.78
N ARG A 96 -2.57 18.15 2.75
CA ARG A 96 -3.45 18.34 3.92
C ARG A 96 -4.85 17.77 3.75
N ALA A 97 -5.18 17.23 2.58
CA ALA A 97 -6.46 16.54 2.41
C ALA A 97 -6.51 15.25 3.23
N ASN A 98 -7.71 14.70 3.46
CA ASN A 98 -7.97 13.52 4.27
C ASN A 98 -7.36 13.60 5.68
N GLU A 99 -7.66 14.69 6.41
CA GLU A 99 -7.11 14.96 7.76
C GLU A 99 -5.58 14.94 7.80
N ALA A 100 -4.96 15.36 6.69
CA ALA A 100 -3.52 15.26 6.44
C ALA A 100 -2.94 13.82 6.60
N LYS A 101 -3.77 12.78 6.52
CA LYS A 101 -3.31 11.39 6.46
C LYS A 101 -2.76 11.11 5.07
N VAL A 102 -1.50 10.70 5.03
CA VAL A 102 -0.84 10.18 3.82
C VAL A 102 -0.62 8.70 4.08
N TYR A 103 -1.04 7.88 3.13
CA TYR A 103 -0.89 6.43 3.22
C TYR A 103 0.23 5.97 2.30
N ASP A 104 0.85 4.85 2.65
CA ASP A 104 1.96 4.24 1.92
C ASP A 104 1.57 3.85 0.50
N TYR A 105 0.33 3.43 0.29
CA TYR A 105 -0.17 3.08 -1.04
C TYR A 105 -0.22 4.27 -2.02
N TYR A 106 -0.24 5.52 -1.53
CA TYR A 106 -0.07 6.71 -2.38
C TYR A 106 1.32 6.77 -3.03
N LEU A 107 2.30 6.03 -2.49
CA LEU A 107 3.67 6.00 -2.96
C LEU A 107 3.98 4.81 -3.88
N VAL A 108 3.01 3.93 -4.18
CA VAL A 108 3.23 2.72 -5.01
C VAL A 108 3.88 3.05 -6.35
N GLY A 109 3.48 4.16 -6.98
CA GLY A 109 4.09 4.64 -8.24
C GLY A 109 5.57 5.06 -8.14
N TYR A 110 6.09 5.25 -6.92
CA TYR A 110 7.48 5.69 -6.65
C TYR A 110 8.38 4.56 -6.18
N PHE A 111 7.82 3.40 -5.85
CA PHE A 111 8.59 2.25 -5.39
C PHE A 111 9.57 1.76 -6.46
N VAL A 112 9.10 1.58 -7.70
CA VAL A 112 9.95 1.15 -8.82
C VAL A 112 11.04 2.19 -9.12
N PRO A 113 10.74 3.49 -9.28
CA PRO A 113 11.77 4.51 -9.44
C PRO A 113 12.82 4.52 -8.31
N PHE A 114 12.38 4.36 -7.06
CA PHE A 114 13.27 4.30 -5.91
C PHE A 114 14.18 3.06 -5.95
N ILE A 115 13.64 1.88 -6.27
CA ILE A 115 14.41 0.64 -6.43
C ILE A 115 15.44 0.78 -7.55
N ILE A 116 15.08 1.40 -8.68
CA ILE A 116 16.01 1.63 -9.80
C ILE A 116 17.16 2.55 -9.36
N LEU A 117 16.85 3.64 -8.66
CA LEU A 117 17.86 4.56 -8.13
C LEU A 117 18.80 3.81 -7.16
N PHE A 118 18.22 3.13 -6.17
CA PHE A 118 18.99 2.38 -5.19
C PHE A 118 19.89 1.30 -5.86
N SER A 119 19.34 0.55 -6.80
CA SER A 119 20.07 -0.50 -7.55
C SER A 119 21.19 0.09 -8.43
N ALA A 120 20.95 1.24 -9.06
CA ALA A 120 21.96 1.92 -9.88
C ALA A 120 23.17 2.36 -9.03
N ALA A 121 22.96 2.83 -7.80
CA ALA A 121 24.05 3.12 -6.88
C ALA A 121 24.81 1.86 -6.48
N LEU A 122 24.09 0.82 -6.05
CA LEU A 122 24.68 -0.46 -5.66
C LEU A 122 25.48 -1.12 -6.79
N SER A 123 25.05 -0.97 -8.05
CA SER A 123 25.78 -1.49 -9.21
C SER A 123 27.22 -0.94 -9.30
N GLN A 124 27.49 0.25 -8.76
CA GLN A 124 28.84 0.81 -8.75
C GLN A 124 29.78 0.05 -7.80
N LEU A 125 29.24 -0.63 -6.78
CA LEU A 125 30.02 -1.50 -5.90
C LEU A 125 30.53 -2.75 -6.65
N ALA A 126 29.80 -3.23 -7.65
CA ALA A 126 30.19 -4.43 -8.41
C ALA A 126 31.47 -4.28 -9.25
N LYS A 127 32.09 -3.09 -9.28
CA LYS A 127 33.30 -2.81 -10.07
C LYS A 127 34.58 -3.38 -9.49
N ASN A 128 34.60 -3.77 -8.22
CA ASN A 128 35.75 -4.37 -7.57
C ASN A 128 35.33 -5.50 -6.62
N TRP A 129 36.29 -6.34 -6.24
CA TRP A 129 36.01 -7.54 -5.42
C TRP A 129 35.43 -7.20 -4.04
N LEU A 130 35.88 -6.12 -3.41
CA LEU A 130 35.36 -5.65 -2.11
C LEU A 130 33.88 -5.27 -2.21
N GLY A 131 33.51 -4.53 -3.25
CA GLY A 131 32.12 -4.14 -3.45
C GLY A 131 31.24 -5.30 -3.89
N ILE A 132 31.77 -6.29 -4.62
CA ILE A 132 31.07 -7.57 -4.85
C ILE A 132 30.82 -8.28 -3.52
N ALA A 133 31.80 -8.34 -2.61
CA ALA A 133 31.60 -8.93 -1.29
C ALA A 133 30.54 -8.19 -0.48
N LEU A 134 30.53 -6.85 -0.51
CA LEU A 134 29.48 -6.03 0.12
C LEU A 134 28.10 -6.28 -0.48
N LEU A 135 27.99 -6.47 -1.81
CA LEU A 135 26.74 -6.83 -2.46
C LEU A 135 26.27 -8.23 -2.07
N ALA A 136 27.19 -9.19 -1.93
CA ALA A 136 26.84 -10.52 -1.44
C ALA A 136 26.26 -10.46 -0.02
N VAL A 137 26.87 -9.66 0.87
CA VAL A 137 26.34 -9.39 2.21
C VAL A 137 24.96 -8.73 2.14
N PHE A 138 24.78 -7.72 1.26
CA PHE A 138 23.47 -7.10 1.04
C PHE A 138 22.41 -8.14 0.68
N PHE A 139 22.66 -8.97 -0.34
CA PHE A 139 21.70 -9.98 -0.80
C PHE A 139 21.41 -11.03 0.27
N LEU A 140 22.43 -11.49 1.00
CA LEU A 140 22.23 -12.44 2.09
C LEU A 140 21.26 -11.89 3.14
N ILE A 141 21.46 -10.65 3.57
CA ILE A 141 20.58 -10.02 4.56
C ILE A 141 19.20 -9.77 3.95
N PHE A 142 19.13 -9.30 2.70
CA PHE A 142 17.88 -9.02 1.98
C PHE A 142 17.00 -10.26 1.89
N PHE A 143 17.56 -11.40 1.46
CA PHE A 143 16.82 -12.65 1.37
C PHE A 143 16.45 -13.17 2.75
N GLN A 144 17.34 -13.07 3.74
CA GLN A 144 17.06 -13.49 5.12
C GLN A 144 15.87 -12.73 5.73
N THR A 145 15.68 -11.45 5.40
CA THR A 145 14.56 -10.65 5.94
C THR A 145 13.28 -10.80 5.12
N ASN A 146 13.39 -10.82 3.79
CA ASN A 146 12.21 -10.75 2.92
C ASN A 146 11.58 -12.13 2.69
N ILE A 147 12.35 -13.21 2.56
CA ILE A 147 11.80 -14.55 2.32
C ILE A 147 10.86 -15.00 3.45
N PRO A 148 11.22 -14.88 4.75
CA PRO A 148 10.31 -15.26 5.82
C PRO A 148 9.02 -14.43 5.84
N MET A 149 9.11 -13.13 5.56
CA MET A 149 7.94 -12.23 5.52
C MET A 149 7.01 -12.61 4.36
N ILE A 150 7.55 -12.81 3.16
CA ILE A 150 6.77 -13.26 1.98
C ILE A 150 6.13 -14.61 2.27
N ASN A 151 6.90 -15.58 2.80
CA ASN A 151 6.36 -16.89 3.14
C ASN A 151 5.30 -16.83 4.24
N SER A 152 5.42 -15.89 5.19
CA SER A 152 4.39 -15.66 6.18
C SER A 152 3.11 -15.17 5.50
N TYR A 153 3.17 -14.08 4.73
CA TYR A 153 2.01 -13.57 4.02
C TYR A 153 1.36 -14.62 3.09
N LEU A 154 2.16 -15.46 2.42
CA LEU A 154 1.65 -16.49 1.53
C LEU A 154 1.09 -17.73 2.25
N LYS A 155 1.66 -18.12 3.40
CA LYS A 155 1.42 -19.45 4.01
C LYS A 155 1.15 -19.47 5.50
N LYS A 156 1.76 -18.58 6.29
CA LYS A 156 1.75 -18.64 7.77
C LYS A 156 1.18 -17.35 8.34
N GLY A 157 -0.02 -17.41 8.91
CA GLY A 157 -0.81 -16.28 9.45
C GLY A 157 -0.19 -15.51 10.61
N ILE A 158 0.99 -14.94 10.41
CA ILE A 158 1.60 -13.96 11.33
C ILE A 158 0.98 -12.57 11.09
N ALA A 159 0.41 -12.32 9.90
CA ALA A 159 -0.52 -11.23 9.63
C ALA A 159 -1.95 -11.64 10.04
N PRO A 160 -2.86 -10.69 10.35
CA PRO A 160 -4.24 -11.01 10.70
C PRO A 160 -4.95 -11.88 9.63
N PHE A 161 -4.50 -11.83 8.38
CA PHE A 161 -4.95 -12.67 7.28
C PHE A 161 -3.80 -12.95 6.31
N THR A 162 -3.85 -14.08 5.60
CA THR A 162 -2.87 -14.49 4.58
C THR A 162 -3.48 -14.50 3.18
N PHE A 163 -2.63 -14.53 2.15
CA PHE A 163 -3.09 -14.76 0.79
C PHE A 163 -3.80 -16.12 0.63
N LYS A 164 -3.38 -17.14 1.39
CA LYS A 164 -4.07 -18.43 1.44
C LYS A 164 -5.49 -18.30 2.00
N ASP A 165 -5.68 -17.49 3.05
CA ASP A 165 -7.01 -17.24 3.62
C ASP A 165 -7.89 -16.51 2.61
N GLN A 166 -7.35 -15.50 1.91
CA GLN A 166 -8.06 -14.77 0.84
C GLN A 166 -8.50 -15.69 -0.30
N ILE A 167 -7.64 -16.63 -0.72
CA ILE A 167 -8.03 -17.66 -1.71
C ILE A 167 -9.11 -18.57 -1.15
N SER A 168 -8.99 -19.00 0.10
CA SER A 168 -9.91 -19.96 0.72
C SER A 168 -11.30 -19.35 0.91
N SER A 169 -11.38 -18.08 1.30
CA SER A 169 -12.64 -17.35 1.44
C SER A 169 -13.36 -17.17 0.10
N VAL A 170 -12.63 -16.80 -0.96
CA VAL A 170 -13.19 -16.69 -2.31
C VAL A 170 -13.63 -18.06 -2.85
N LYS A 171 -12.83 -19.11 -2.65
CA LYS A 171 -13.21 -20.48 -3.05
C LYS A 171 -14.47 -20.95 -2.35
N TRP A 172 -14.60 -20.70 -1.05
CA TRP A 172 -15.80 -21.05 -0.31
C TRP A 172 -17.06 -20.43 -0.92
N VAL A 173 -17.01 -19.14 -1.29
CA VAL A 173 -18.12 -18.48 -1.99
C VAL A 173 -18.43 -19.13 -3.33
N LEU A 174 -17.40 -19.40 -4.15
CA LEU A 174 -17.57 -19.99 -5.47
C LEU A 174 -18.13 -21.42 -5.41
N ASP A 175 -17.66 -22.21 -4.43
CA ASP A 175 -18.10 -23.58 -4.20
C ASP A 175 -19.53 -23.63 -3.65
N ASP A 176 -19.88 -22.72 -2.74
CA ASP A 176 -21.21 -22.62 -2.14
C ASP A 176 -22.26 -22.11 -3.13
N ALA A 177 -21.94 -21.05 -3.90
CA ALA A 177 -22.82 -20.52 -4.92
C ALA A 177 -23.09 -21.54 -6.05
N ARG A 178 -22.17 -22.48 -6.28
CA ARG A 178 -22.21 -23.47 -7.36
C ARG A 178 -22.44 -22.77 -8.70
N ASP A 179 -23.56 -23.02 -9.36
CA ASP A 179 -23.91 -22.41 -10.65
C ASP A 179 -25.00 -21.35 -10.52
N ASN A 180 -25.41 -21.02 -9.29
CA ASN A 180 -26.41 -19.99 -9.03
C ASN A 180 -25.79 -18.60 -9.18
N PRO A 181 -26.52 -17.63 -9.76
CA PRO A 181 -26.09 -16.24 -9.74
C PRO A 181 -25.97 -15.73 -8.31
N PHE A 182 -24.87 -15.03 -8.01
CA PHE A 182 -24.60 -14.50 -6.68
C PHE A 182 -24.03 -13.09 -6.76
N SER A 183 -24.23 -12.34 -5.69
CA SER A 183 -23.66 -11.01 -5.49
C SER A 183 -22.66 -11.07 -4.35
N VAL A 184 -21.62 -10.23 -4.43
CA VAL A 184 -20.59 -10.15 -3.40
C VAL A 184 -20.43 -8.69 -2.99
N ASP A 185 -20.33 -8.45 -1.68
CA ASP A 185 -19.88 -7.18 -1.12
C ASP A 185 -18.69 -7.42 -0.20
N VAL A 186 -17.60 -6.68 -0.42
CA VAL A 186 -16.33 -6.89 0.26
C VAL A 186 -15.93 -5.63 1.01
N TRP A 187 -15.63 -5.79 2.29
CA TRP A 187 -15.05 -4.75 3.11
C TRP A 187 -13.59 -5.07 3.47
N VAL A 188 -12.70 -4.13 3.16
CA VAL A 188 -11.27 -4.17 3.52
C VAL A 188 -10.84 -2.77 3.96
N ALA A 189 -9.77 -2.67 4.76
CA ALA A 189 -9.22 -1.39 5.18
C ALA A 189 -7.91 -1.08 4.42
N PRO A 190 -7.77 0.07 3.73
CA PRO A 190 -8.82 1.01 3.32
C PRO A 190 -9.80 0.38 2.31
N ILE A 191 -11.03 0.90 2.19
CA ILE A 191 -12.15 0.33 1.38
C ILE A 191 -11.82 0.34 -0.13
N ILE A 192 -10.94 -0.56 -0.54
CA ILE A 192 -10.48 -0.76 -1.91
C ILE A 192 -10.40 -2.28 -2.14
N PRO A 193 -11.53 -2.94 -2.45
CA PRO A 193 -11.61 -4.40 -2.52
C PRO A 193 -11.03 -5.02 -3.80
N HIS A 194 -10.26 -4.27 -4.59
CA HIS A 194 -9.74 -4.71 -5.89
C HIS A 194 -9.01 -6.06 -5.84
N ALA A 195 -8.32 -6.35 -4.74
CA ALA A 195 -7.68 -7.66 -4.54
C ALA A 195 -8.70 -8.81 -4.66
N TYR A 196 -9.88 -8.68 -4.04
CA TYR A 196 -10.94 -9.67 -4.12
C TYR A 196 -11.63 -9.69 -5.47
N ASP A 197 -11.84 -8.53 -6.11
CA ASP A 197 -12.35 -8.47 -7.49
C ASP A 197 -11.50 -9.32 -8.44
N TYR A 198 -10.17 -9.19 -8.35
CA TYR A 198 -9.24 -10.01 -9.11
C TYR A 198 -9.26 -11.48 -8.71
N LEU A 199 -9.40 -11.81 -7.42
CA LEU A 199 -9.49 -13.20 -6.97
C LEU A 199 -10.75 -13.88 -7.50
N PHE A 200 -11.91 -13.22 -7.46
CA PHE A 200 -13.13 -13.75 -8.06
C PHE A 200 -13.01 -13.91 -9.57
N LEU A 201 -12.38 -12.94 -10.25
CA LEU A 201 -12.12 -13.02 -11.68
C LEU A 201 -11.18 -14.19 -12.03
N TRP A 202 -10.12 -14.38 -11.25
CA TRP A 202 -9.10 -15.39 -11.50
C TRP A 202 -9.56 -16.80 -11.14
N LEU A 203 -10.17 -16.98 -9.96
CA LEU A 203 -10.58 -18.29 -9.45
C LEU A 203 -11.94 -18.74 -9.97
N GLY A 204 -12.82 -17.80 -10.32
CA GLY A 204 -14.16 -18.10 -10.80
C GLY A 204 -14.24 -18.56 -12.25
N GLU A 205 -13.22 -18.25 -13.07
CA GLU A 205 -13.16 -18.45 -14.53
C GLU A 205 -14.41 -17.89 -15.27
N THR A 206 -15.50 -18.65 -15.29
CA THR A 206 -16.81 -18.31 -15.85
C THR A 206 -17.83 -17.82 -14.81
N LYS A 207 -17.62 -18.17 -13.53
CA LYS A 207 -18.49 -17.82 -12.40
C LYS A 207 -18.08 -16.46 -11.85
N ARG A 208 -18.92 -15.45 -12.08
CA ARG A 208 -18.64 -14.07 -11.67
C ARG A 208 -19.75 -13.54 -10.78
N PRO A 209 -19.40 -12.78 -9.73
CA PRO A 209 -20.38 -12.01 -9.00
C PRO A 209 -21.13 -11.10 -9.97
N ILE A 210 -22.46 -11.14 -9.93
CA ILE A 210 -23.31 -10.18 -10.61
C ILE A 210 -23.93 -9.23 -9.60
N LYS A 211 -24.25 -8.02 -10.03
CA LYS A 211 -25.00 -7.09 -9.18
C LYS A 211 -26.40 -7.65 -8.96
N ASP A 212 -26.91 -7.43 -7.76
CA ASP A 212 -28.31 -7.63 -7.40
C ASP A 212 -28.86 -9.07 -7.48
N ALA A 213 -28.02 -10.10 -7.45
CA ALA A 213 -28.48 -11.48 -7.28
C ALA A 213 -29.21 -11.69 -5.94
N ASP A 214 -30.10 -12.68 -5.86
CA ASP A 214 -30.85 -13.02 -4.65
C ASP A 214 -29.91 -13.47 -3.51
N SER A 215 -28.88 -14.26 -3.84
CA SER A 215 -27.82 -14.64 -2.91
C SER A 215 -26.79 -13.53 -2.76
N LEU A 216 -26.56 -13.08 -1.52
CA LEU A 216 -25.55 -12.09 -1.17
C LEU A 216 -24.47 -12.73 -0.30
N TYR A 217 -23.22 -12.64 -0.74
CA TYR A 217 -22.06 -12.99 0.06
C TYR A 217 -21.38 -11.72 0.55
N THR A 218 -21.12 -11.64 1.85
CA THR A 218 -20.32 -10.54 2.41
C THR A 218 -18.99 -11.08 2.91
N LEU A 219 -17.89 -10.46 2.47
CA LEU A 219 -16.55 -10.77 2.96
C LEU A 219 -15.99 -9.56 3.68
N TYR A 220 -15.38 -9.76 4.83
CA TYR A 220 -14.65 -8.69 5.49
C TYR A 220 -13.41 -9.18 6.20
N GLU A 221 -12.33 -8.41 6.06
CA GLU A 221 -11.12 -8.59 6.85
C GLU A 221 -11.34 -8.03 8.26
N GLU A 222 -10.74 -8.67 9.25
CA GLU A 222 -10.86 -8.36 10.66
C GLU A 222 -9.59 -7.64 11.18
N PRO A 223 -9.39 -6.35 10.89
CA PRO A 223 -8.24 -5.59 11.39
C PRO A 223 -8.36 -5.22 12.89
N GLY A 224 -9.24 -5.90 13.66
CA GLY A 224 -9.63 -5.50 15.01
C GLY A 224 -10.51 -4.25 15.06
N ASN A 225 -10.64 -3.63 16.25
CA ASN A 225 -11.52 -2.49 16.54
C ASN A 225 -11.04 -1.13 15.99
N LEU A 226 -10.09 -1.12 15.05
CA LEU A 226 -9.41 0.09 14.59
C LEU A 226 -10.17 0.88 13.50
N TYR A 227 -11.28 0.34 12.98
CA TYR A 227 -12.00 0.90 11.83
C TYR A 227 -13.52 0.94 12.06
N PRO A 228 -14.06 2.02 12.65
CA PRO A 228 -15.50 2.19 12.90
C PRO A 228 -16.37 2.05 11.64
N GLU A 229 -15.81 2.35 10.47
CA GLU A 229 -16.47 2.24 9.16
C GLU A 229 -16.89 0.80 8.84
N ARG A 230 -16.16 -0.20 9.35
CA ARG A 230 -16.55 -1.61 9.24
C ARG A 230 -17.89 -1.85 9.89
N ASN A 231 -18.08 -1.33 11.11
CA ASN A 231 -19.28 -1.54 11.88
C ASN A 231 -20.47 -0.83 11.24
N ALA A 232 -20.25 0.34 10.65
CA ALA A 232 -21.26 1.03 9.85
C ALA A 232 -21.67 0.20 8.62
N TRP A 233 -20.70 -0.34 7.88
CA TRP A 233 -20.96 -1.23 6.74
C TRP A 233 -21.69 -2.52 7.15
N LEU A 234 -21.25 -3.20 8.22
CA LEU A 234 -21.93 -4.38 8.76
C LEU A 234 -23.37 -4.07 9.20
N SER A 235 -23.58 -2.92 9.85
CA SER A 235 -24.92 -2.47 10.26
C SER A 235 -25.83 -2.22 9.05
N GLN A 236 -25.28 -1.72 7.94
CA GLN A 236 -26.01 -1.61 6.68
C GLN A 236 -26.36 -2.99 6.12
N LYS A 237 -25.41 -3.93 6.08
CA LYS A 237 -25.63 -5.30 5.58
C LYS A 237 -26.64 -6.08 6.41
N ASN A 238 -26.70 -5.86 7.71
CA ASN A 238 -27.73 -6.40 8.59
C ASN A 238 -29.14 -5.92 8.29
N LYS A 239 -29.31 -4.80 7.58
CA LYS A 239 -30.61 -4.34 7.08
C LYS A 239 -30.96 -4.90 5.70
N GLU A 240 -29.95 -5.25 4.90
CA GLU A 240 -30.12 -5.76 3.54
C GLU A 240 -30.41 -7.27 3.48
N GLY A 241 -30.01 -8.03 4.50
CA GLY A 241 -30.30 -9.45 4.56
C GLY A 241 -29.92 -10.12 5.88
N ILE A 242 -30.43 -11.35 6.04
CA ILE A 242 -30.22 -12.19 7.22
C ILE A 242 -29.04 -13.12 6.95
N VAL A 243 -28.12 -13.24 7.91
CA VAL A 243 -27.00 -14.19 7.84
C VAL A 243 -27.55 -15.61 8.00
N GLU A 244 -27.33 -16.45 7.00
CA GLU A 244 -27.69 -17.87 7.04
C GLU A 244 -26.53 -18.73 7.51
N GLU A 245 -25.33 -18.38 7.07
CA GLU A 245 -24.11 -19.13 7.34
C GLU A 245 -22.93 -18.15 7.42
N GLU A 246 -22.05 -18.40 8.38
CA GLU A 246 -20.83 -17.63 8.60
C GLU A 246 -19.66 -18.59 8.75
N VAL A 247 -18.58 -18.31 8.02
CA VAL A 247 -17.33 -19.07 8.08
C VAL A 247 -16.16 -18.10 8.22
N GLN A 248 -15.23 -18.45 9.11
CA GLN A 248 -14.05 -17.65 9.38
C GLN A 248 -12.78 -18.34 8.86
N PHE A 249 -12.02 -17.62 8.04
CA PHE A 249 -10.71 -17.99 7.52
C PHE A 249 -9.65 -17.10 8.15
N SER A 250 -9.13 -17.52 9.32
CA SER A 250 -8.21 -16.70 10.13
C SER A 250 -8.83 -15.34 10.47
N GLY A 251 -8.34 -14.22 9.94
CA GLY A 251 -8.93 -12.89 10.12
C GLY A 251 -9.83 -12.45 8.96
N ILE A 252 -10.41 -13.37 8.19
CA ILE A 252 -11.40 -13.05 7.15
C ILE A 252 -12.70 -13.75 7.50
N THR A 253 -13.79 -12.99 7.61
CA THR A 253 -15.11 -13.54 7.85
C THR A 253 -15.92 -13.47 6.56
N VAL A 254 -16.55 -14.58 6.21
CA VAL A 254 -17.41 -14.73 5.04
C VAL A 254 -18.80 -15.13 5.50
N GLN A 255 -19.82 -14.43 5.03
CA GLN A 255 -21.21 -14.72 5.35
C GLN A 255 -22.01 -14.94 4.07
N ARG A 256 -22.82 -16.01 4.03
CA ARG A 256 -23.94 -16.12 3.09
C ARG A 256 -25.15 -15.45 3.72
N ARG A 257 -25.80 -14.59 2.94
CA ARG A 257 -26.96 -13.81 3.36
C ARG A 257 -28.08 -13.96 2.35
N THR A 258 -29.30 -14.14 2.88
CA THR A 258 -30.52 -14.04 2.08
C THR A 258 -31.08 -12.63 2.22
N LYS A 259 -31.29 -11.96 1.09
CA LYS A 259 -31.78 -10.59 1.06
C LYS A 259 -33.20 -10.50 1.63
N THR A 260 -33.42 -9.56 2.54
CA THR A 260 -34.75 -9.19 2.98
C THR A 260 -35.38 -8.28 1.94
N ARG A 261 -36.51 -8.70 1.36
CA ARG A 261 -37.32 -7.88 0.45
C ARG A 261 -37.97 -6.71 1.19
#